data_AF-A0A9X9F3K0-F1
#
_entry.id   AF-A0A9X9F3K0-F1
#
_cell.length_a   1.000
_cell.length_b   1.000
_cell.length_c   1.000
_cell.angle_alpha   90.00
_cell.angle_beta   90.00
_cell.angle_gamma   90.00
#
_symmetry.space_group_name_H-M   'P 1'
#
loop_
_entity.id
_entity.type
_entity.pdbx_description
1 polymer ?
#
loop_
_entity_poly.entity_id
_entity_poly.type
_entity_poly.pdbx_seq_one_letter_code
_entity_poly.pdbx_strand_id
1 'polypeptide(L)' 'MDNLPTLKSGSTGYYVTILQLNLIGLGVNYEKLAITGFFDEKTHKCTKIFQEKTKLKPTGIVEV' A
#
# COMPACT_ATOMS: atom_id res chain seq x y z
N MET A 1 -1.01 22.38 -7.05
CA MET A 1 -0.40 21.05 -7.11
C MET A 1 -0.93 20.31 -5.90
N ASP A 2 -1.80 19.32 -6.11
CA ASP A 2 -2.34 18.57 -4.98
C ASP A 2 -1.22 17.75 -4.36
N ASN A 3 -1.00 17.95 -3.06
CA ASN A 3 -0.02 17.19 -2.32
C ASN A 3 -0.49 15.73 -2.23
N LEU A 4 0.41 14.77 -2.45
CA LEU A 4 0.07 13.36 -2.32
C LEU A 4 -0.27 13.06 -0.84
N PRO A 5 -1.37 12.35 -0.55
CA PRO A 5 -1.74 12.05 0.82
C PRO A 5 -0.81 10.99 1.42
N THR A 6 -0.55 11.10 2.72
CA THR A 6 0.01 9.99 3.49
C THR A 6 -1.03 8.86 3.60
N LEU A 7 -0.68 7.65 3.16
CA LEU A 7 -1.54 6.47 3.26
C LEU A 7 -1.11 5.58 4.42
N LYS A 8 -2.06 5.19 5.25
CA LYS A 8 -1.86 4.32 6.42
C LYS A 8 -3.13 3.52 6.70
N SER A 9 -3.10 2.61 7.67
CA SER A 9 -4.28 1.85 8.09
C SER A 9 -5.50 2.76 8.32
N GLY A 10 -6.63 2.40 7.69
CA GLY A 10 -7.86 3.19 7.73
C GLY A 10 -7.97 4.29 6.67
N SER A 11 -6.89 4.62 5.93
CA SER A 11 -6.99 5.49 4.76
C SER A 11 -7.92 4.89 3.70
N THR A 12 -8.61 5.76 2.96
CA THR A 12 -9.51 5.35 1.88
C THR A 12 -9.34 6.20 0.62
N GLY A 13 -9.88 5.70 -0.49
CA GLY A 13 -10.07 6.45 -1.72
C GLY A 13 -9.05 6.13 -2.80
N TYR A 14 -9.01 6.99 -3.81
CA TYR A 14 -8.32 6.76 -5.08
C TYR A 14 -6.85 6.34 -4.92
N TYR A 15 -6.10 7.02 -4.06
CA TYR A 15 -4.67 6.72 -3.87
C TYR A 15 -4.43 5.36 -3.18
N VAL A 16 -5.36 4.89 -2.34
CA VAL A 16 -5.29 3.53 -1.77
C VAL A 16 -5.54 2.48 -2.86
N THR A 17 -6.49 2.73 -3.76
CA THR A 17 -6.74 1.87 -4.92
C THR A 17 -5.50 1.75 -5.80
N ILE A 18 -4.82 2.86 -6.09
CA ILE A 18 -3.58 2.88 -6.88
C ILE A 18 -2.47 2.11 -6.17
N LEU A 19 -2.32 2.29 -4.85
CA LEU A 19 -1.36 1.52 -4.06
C LEU A 19 -1.64 0.01 -4.16
N GLN A 20 -2.88 -0.42 -3.97
CA GLN A 20 -3.28 -1.84 -4.04
C GLN A 20 -3.01 -2.43 -5.43
N LEU A 21 -3.33 -1.69 -6.51
CA LEU A 21 -3.03 -2.09 -7.89
C LEU A 21 -1.53 -2.27 -8.11
N ASN A 22 -0.71 -1.31 -7.67
CA ASN A 22 0.73 -1.36 -7.82
C ASN A 22 1.34 -2.53 -7.02
N LEU A 23 0.89 -2.74 -5.78
CA LEU A 23 1.35 -3.87 -4.97
C LEU A 23 1.05 -5.20 -5.68
N ILE A 24 -0.16 -5.39 -6.21
CA ILE A 24 -0.52 -6.60 -6.97
C ILE A 24 0.38 -6.78 -8.22
N GLY A 25 0.64 -5.72 -8.97
CA GLY A 25 1.44 -5.77 -10.20
C GLY A 25 2.91 -6.09 -10.00
N LEU A 26 3.45 -5.85 -8.81
CA LEU A 26 4.87 -6.06 -8.49
C LEU A 26 5.25 -7.53 -8.20
N GLY A 27 4.32 -8.47 -8.38
CA GLY A 27 4.62 -9.91 -8.44
C GLY A 27 5.12 -10.51 -7.13
N VAL A 28 4.96 -9.81 -6.01
CA VAL A 28 5.20 -10.36 -4.68
C VAL A 28 3.99 -11.22 -4.34
N ASN A 29 4.15 -12.38 -3.69
CA ASN A 29 3.08 -13.30 -3.23
C ASN A 29 2.02 -12.61 -2.33
N TYR A 30 1.24 -11.69 -2.90
CA TYR A 30 0.12 -10.97 -2.31
C TYR A 30 -1.19 -11.62 -2.73
N GLU A 31 -1.16 -12.91 -3.12
CA GLU A 31 -2.34 -13.67 -3.46
C GLU A 31 -3.42 -13.37 -2.40
N LYS A 32 -4.54 -12.77 -2.86
CA LYS A 32 -5.69 -12.31 -2.07
C LYS A 32 -5.64 -10.87 -1.50
N LEU A 33 -4.78 -9.99 -1.98
CA LEU A 33 -4.97 -8.54 -1.78
C LEU A 33 -6.16 -8.08 -2.63
N ALA A 34 -7.17 -7.50 -1.99
CA ALA A 34 -8.35 -6.99 -2.67
C ALA A 34 -8.17 -5.50 -2.98
N ILE A 35 -8.62 -5.07 -4.16
CA ILE A 35 -8.64 -3.66 -4.56
C ILE A 35 -9.97 -3.07 -4.07
N THR A 36 -9.98 -2.60 -2.83
CA THR A 36 -11.18 -2.06 -2.17
C THR A 36 -11.14 -0.54 -2.07
N GLY A 37 -9.97 0.07 -2.28
CA GLY A 37 -9.74 1.47 -1.93
C GLY A 37 -9.79 1.72 -0.42
N PHE A 38 -9.76 0.69 0.42
CA PHE A 38 -9.65 0.78 1.88
C PHE A 38 -8.35 0.14 2.33
N PHE A 39 -7.55 0.88 3.08
CA PHE A 39 -6.23 0.46 3.55
C PHE A 39 -6.40 -0.42 4.79
N ASP A 40 -6.74 -1.68 4.55
CA ASP A 40 -6.94 -2.72 5.56
C ASP A 40 -5.62 -3.33 6.07
N GLU A 41 -5.75 -4.29 6.99
CA GLU A 41 -4.62 -5.04 7.55
C GLU A 41 -3.80 -5.74 6.45
N LYS A 42 -4.45 -6.27 5.40
CA LYS A 42 -3.75 -6.91 4.29
C LYS A 42 -2.93 -5.90 3.49
N THR A 43 -3.50 -4.74 3.19
CA THR A 43 -2.81 -3.64 2.50
C THR A 43 -1.61 -3.16 3.30
N HIS A 44 -1.76 -3.03 4.63
CA HIS A 44 -0.67 -2.70 5.53
C HIS A 44 0.46 -3.74 5.51
N LYS A 45 0.11 -5.02 5.63
CA LYS A 45 1.09 -6.12 5.58
C LYS A 45 1.84 -6.13 4.24
N CYS A 46 1.13 -5.96 3.13
CA CYS A 46 1.73 -5.94 1.79
C CYS A 46 2.67 -4.73 1.61
N THR A 47 2.26 -3.56 2.10
CA THR A 47 3.07 -2.33 2.11
C THR A 47 4.36 -2.52 2.90
N LYS A 48 4.29 -3.12 4.11
CA LYS A 48 5.49 -3.42 4.90
C LYS A 48 6.45 -4.37 4.18
N ILE A 49 5.92 -5.44 3.58
CA ILE A 49 6.73 -6.39 2.81
C ILE A 49 7.41 -5.69 1.62
N PHE A 50 6.68 -4.83 0.92
CA PHE A 50 7.24 -4.06 -0.19
C PHE A 50 8.39 -3.16 0.28
N GLN A 51 8.18 -2.41 1.37
CA GLN A 51 9.20 -1.56 1.96
C GLN A 51 10.45 -2.34 2.36
N GLU A 52 10.28 -3.49 3.02
CA GLU A 52 11.38 -4.38 3.39
C GLU A 52 12.16 -4.87 2.17
N LYS A 53 11.46 -5.34 1.12
CA LYS A 53 12.09 -5.80 -0.13
C LYS A 53 12.84 -4.71 -0.88
N THR A 54 12.36 -3.47 -0.77
CA THR A 54 12.97 -2.29 -1.41
C THR A 54 13.98 -1.57 -0.53
N LYS A 55 14.33 -2.12 0.64
CA LYS A 55 15.26 -1.53 1.62
C LYS A 55 14.80 -0.18 2.17
N LEU A 56 13.50 0.09 2.12
CA LEU A 56 12.87 1.19 2.83
C LEU A 56 12.60 0.79 4.29
N LYS A 57 12.34 1.78 5.16
CA LYS A 57 11.89 1.50 6.52
C LYS A 57 10.50 0.85 6.46
N PRO A 58 10.29 -0.37 7.00
CA PRO A 58 9.03 -1.11 6.86
C PRO A 58 7.97 -0.63 7.86
N THR A 59 7.56 0.63 7.74
CA THR A 59 6.57 1.27 8.62
C THR A 59 5.14 0.86 8.31
N GLY A 60 4.87 0.42 7.07
CA GLY A 60 3.51 0.19 6.56
C GLY A 60 2.75 1.48 6.24
N ILE A 61 3.45 2.62 6.26
CA ILE A 61 2.93 3.95 5.94
C ILE A 61 3.57 4.38 4.61
N VAL A 62 2.76 4.89 3.68
CA VAL A 62 3.23 5.50 2.45
C VAL A 62 3.25 7.00 2.64
N GLU A 63 4.45 7.56 2.66
CA GLU A 63 4.76 8.98 2.82
C GLU A 63 5.67 9.44 1.67
N VAL A 64 5.61 10.73 1.35
CA VAL A 64 6.50 11.41 0.38
C VAL A 64 7.79 11.86 1.03
#